data_AF-L2FMJ5-F1
#
_entry.id   AF-L2FMJ5-F1
#
_cell.length_a   1.000
_cell.length_b   1.000
_cell.length_c   1.000
_cell.angle_alpha   90.00
_cell.angle_beta   90.00
_cell.angle_gamma   90.00
#
_symmetry.space_group_name_H-M   'P 1'
#
loop_
_entity.id
_entity.type
_entity.pdbx_description
1 polymer ?
#
loop_
_entity_poly.entity_id
_entity_poly.type
_entity_poly.pdbx_seq_one_letter_code
_entity_poly.pdbx_strand_id
1 'polypeptide(L)'
;MVGGKSSKASIESARERETFRYDTTLIAATRKNDPANLIPPSELRASSDASLTAFAQLGALRMGASRALISLFDSKCQYVVAEATPNLLLAPNATPDSDAGEKLWLCGTALPRAHGVCESVLVAPRAAERKASADDALPVSVISDLANDPRSSEKAHYREWPHPRFYAGVPIKSRRGVSIGV
;
A
#
# COMPACT_ATOMS: atom_id res chain seq x y z
N MET A 1 7.76 9.94 33.39
CA MET A 1 7.18 9.99 32.03
C MET A 1 7.02 8.56 31.50
N VAL A 2 5.86 7.92 31.73
CA VAL A 2 5.55 6.59 31.19
C VAL A 2 4.08 6.62 30.75
N GLY A 3 3.82 6.91 29.48
CA GLY A 3 2.45 7.04 28.98
C GLY A 3 2.23 6.75 27.48
N GLY A 4 3.29 6.46 26.71
CA GLY A 4 3.20 6.38 25.24
C GLY A 4 2.98 4.98 24.64
N LYS A 5 3.20 3.88 25.39
CA LYS A 5 3.16 2.51 24.82
C LYS A 5 1.76 1.92 24.76
N SER A 6 0.90 2.21 25.74
CA SER A 6 -0.46 1.64 25.85
C SER A 6 -1.42 2.14 24.77
N SER A 7 -1.31 3.41 24.37
CA SER A 7 -2.18 4.00 23.32
C SER A 7 -1.82 3.55 21.91
N LYS A 8 -0.53 3.30 21.61
CA LYS A 8 -0.12 2.78 20.31
C LYS A 8 -0.61 1.34 20.12
N ALA A 9 -0.42 0.49 21.14
CA ALA A 9 -0.88 -0.90 21.08
C ALA A 9 -2.40 -1.01 20.85
N SER A 10 -3.20 -0.17 21.50
CA SER A 10 -4.67 -0.18 21.32
C SER A 10 -5.12 0.27 19.93
N ILE A 11 -4.43 1.24 19.32
CA ILE A 11 -4.68 1.68 17.94
C ILE A 11 -4.33 0.56 16.95
N GLU A 12 -3.19 -0.11 17.14
CA GLU A 12 -2.76 -1.23 16.27
C GLU A 12 -3.73 -2.41 16.36
N SER A 13 -4.15 -2.78 17.57
CA SER A 13 -5.18 -3.82 17.75
C SER A 13 -6.54 -3.43 17.16
N ALA A 14 -6.86 -2.13 17.15
CA ALA A 14 -8.06 -1.64 16.46
C ALA A 14 -7.91 -1.72 14.94
N ARG A 15 -6.76 -1.34 14.39
CA ARG A 15 -6.48 -1.46 12.95
C ARG A 15 -6.57 -2.91 12.50
N GLU A 16 -5.85 -3.81 13.17
CA GLU A 16 -5.86 -5.24 12.84
C GLU A 16 -7.29 -5.79 12.78
N ARG A 17 -8.07 -5.61 13.85
CA ARG A 17 -9.47 -6.05 13.89
C ARG A 17 -10.33 -5.42 12.80
N GLU A 18 -10.12 -4.14 12.48
CA GLU A 18 -10.91 -3.47 11.43
C GLU A 18 -10.49 -3.96 10.04
N THR A 19 -9.20 -4.10 9.75
CA THR A 19 -8.67 -4.58 8.47
C THR A 19 -9.23 -5.97 8.12
N PHE A 20 -9.23 -6.90 9.08
CA PHE A 20 -9.79 -8.24 8.89
C PHE A 20 -11.33 -8.25 8.72
N ARG A 21 -12.05 -7.15 8.88
CA ARG A 21 -13.48 -7.08 8.52
C ARG A 21 -13.73 -6.83 7.05
N TYR A 22 -12.75 -6.27 6.33
CA TYR A 22 -12.94 -5.86 4.94
C TYR A 22 -12.56 -6.97 3.98
N ASP A 23 -11.42 -7.62 4.17
CA ASP A 23 -10.99 -8.66 3.22
C ASP A 23 -10.08 -9.73 3.84
N THR A 24 -10.67 -10.63 4.63
CA THR A 24 -9.95 -11.79 5.16
C THR A 24 -9.43 -12.73 4.06
N THR A 25 -10.15 -12.82 2.95
CA THR A 25 -9.84 -13.75 1.85
C THR A 25 -8.59 -13.35 1.08
N LEU A 26 -8.49 -12.09 0.65
CA LEU A 26 -7.30 -11.58 -0.04
C LEU A 26 -6.10 -11.54 0.89
N ILE A 27 -6.29 -11.17 2.17
CA ILE A 27 -5.21 -11.20 3.16
C ILE A 27 -4.67 -12.63 3.33
N ALA A 28 -5.55 -13.61 3.50
CA ALA A 28 -5.16 -15.01 3.67
C ALA A 28 -4.49 -15.61 2.42
N ALA A 29 -4.85 -15.13 1.23
CA ALA A 29 -4.25 -15.59 -0.03
C ALA A 29 -2.86 -14.98 -0.30
N THR A 30 -2.42 -13.98 0.47
CA THR A 30 -1.14 -13.32 0.21
C THR A 30 0.07 -14.22 0.50
N ARG A 31 1.11 -14.06 -0.32
CA ARG A 31 2.40 -14.75 -0.15
C ARG A 31 3.40 -13.82 0.55
N LYS A 32 4.10 -14.31 1.57
CA LYS A 32 5.15 -13.54 2.24
C LYS A 32 6.27 -13.19 1.24
N ASN A 33 6.57 -11.90 1.09
CA ASN A 33 7.62 -11.39 0.23
C ASN A 33 8.70 -10.75 1.11
N ASP A 34 9.75 -11.52 1.40
CA ASP A 34 10.80 -11.11 2.32
C ASP A 34 11.92 -10.40 1.54
N PRO A 35 12.52 -9.31 2.05
CA PRO A 35 13.69 -8.69 1.41
C PRO A 35 14.82 -9.68 1.05
N ALA A 36 14.99 -10.75 1.82
CA ALA A 36 16.00 -11.78 1.55
C ALA A 36 15.59 -12.81 0.49
N ASN A 37 14.30 -12.91 0.16
CA ASN A 37 13.75 -13.87 -0.80
C ASN A 37 12.54 -13.26 -1.51
N LEU A 38 12.83 -12.40 -2.49
CA LEU A 38 11.81 -11.67 -3.23
C LEU A 38 11.04 -12.60 -4.18
N ILE A 39 9.72 -12.44 -4.25
CA ILE A 39 8.90 -13.14 -5.23
C ILE A 39 9.14 -12.52 -6.61
N PRO A 40 9.49 -13.33 -7.64
CA PRO A 40 9.76 -12.79 -8.96
C PRO A 40 8.48 -12.27 -9.64
N PRO A 41 8.55 -11.18 -10.45
CA PRO A 41 7.41 -10.62 -11.15
C PRO A 41 6.61 -11.62 -12.02
N SER A 42 7.27 -12.65 -12.55
CA SER A 42 6.64 -13.70 -13.37
C SER A 42 5.64 -14.58 -12.62
N GLU A 43 5.74 -14.64 -11.29
CA GLU A 43 4.82 -15.38 -10.43
C GLU A 43 3.63 -14.54 -9.94
N LEU A 44 3.66 -13.22 -10.17
CA LEU A 44 2.62 -12.32 -9.72
C LEU A 44 1.46 -12.28 -10.71
N ARG A 45 0.26 -12.07 -10.18
CA ARG A 45 -0.98 -11.96 -10.93
C ARG A 45 -1.77 -10.77 -10.43
N ALA A 46 -2.64 -10.23 -11.28
CA ALA A 46 -3.59 -9.20 -10.86
C ALA A 46 -4.47 -9.73 -9.72
N SER A 47 -5.14 -8.83 -9.01
CA SER A 47 -6.02 -9.24 -7.91
C SER A 47 -7.11 -10.19 -8.43
N SER A 48 -7.57 -11.10 -7.57
CA SER A 48 -8.77 -11.88 -7.86
C SER A 48 -10.03 -11.01 -7.84
N ASP A 49 -9.96 -9.81 -7.25
CA ASP A 49 -10.99 -8.77 -7.37
C ASP A 49 -10.62 -7.78 -8.49
N ALA A 50 -11.32 -7.92 -9.62
CA ALA A 50 -11.14 -7.03 -10.78
C ALA A 50 -11.53 -5.57 -10.47
N SER A 51 -12.41 -5.33 -9.49
CA SER A 51 -12.83 -3.99 -9.07
C SER A 51 -11.68 -3.26 -8.38
N LEU A 52 -10.97 -3.93 -7.45
CA LEU A 52 -9.78 -3.37 -6.82
C LEU A 52 -8.68 -3.08 -7.85
N THR A 53 -8.51 -3.98 -8.82
CA THR A 53 -7.58 -3.77 -9.94
C THR A 53 -7.97 -2.55 -10.78
N ALA A 54 -9.27 -2.37 -11.08
CA ALA A 54 -9.77 -1.22 -11.81
C ALA A 54 -9.59 0.11 -11.05
N PHE A 55 -9.82 0.12 -9.73
CA PHE A 55 -9.57 1.31 -8.91
C PHE A 55 -8.07 1.68 -8.88
N ALA A 56 -7.19 0.70 -8.75
CA ALA A 56 -5.75 0.93 -8.85
C ALA A 56 -5.39 1.49 -10.24
N GLN A 57 -5.90 0.88 -11.31
CA GLN A 57 -5.60 1.34 -12.67
C GLN A 57 -6.08 2.77 -12.91
N LEU A 58 -7.29 3.11 -12.45
CA LEU A 58 -7.80 4.47 -12.50
C LEU A 58 -6.88 5.45 -11.78
N GLY A 59 -6.37 5.08 -10.59
CA GLY A 59 -5.38 5.87 -9.86
C GLY A 59 -4.10 6.11 -10.66
N ALA A 60 -3.56 5.05 -11.28
CA ALA A 60 -2.38 5.14 -12.12
C ALA A 60 -2.60 6.09 -13.32
N LEU A 61 -3.73 5.93 -14.02
CA LEU A 61 -4.11 6.75 -15.18
C LEU A 61 -4.31 8.23 -14.80
N ARG A 62 -5.05 8.50 -13.72
CA ARG A 62 -5.37 9.88 -13.30
C ARG A 62 -4.16 10.65 -12.78
N MET A 63 -3.17 9.93 -12.24
CA MET A 63 -1.94 10.53 -11.73
C MET A 63 -0.81 10.56 -12.78
N GLY A 64 -1.01 9.97 -13.96
CA GLY A 64 0.08 9.76 -14.93
C GLY A 64 1.22 8.90 -14.36
N ALA A 65 0.91 8.00 -13.43
CA ALA A 65 1.88 7.18 -12.74
C ALA A 65 2.12 5.86 -13.49
N SER A 66 3.30 5.26 -13.30
CA SER A 66 3.63 3.96 -13.90
C SER A 66 2.81 2.80 -13.34
N ARG A 67 2.34 2.94 -12.09
CA ARG A 67 1.48 1.99 -11.38
C ARG A 67 0.82 2.62 -10.17
N ALA A 68 -0.22 1.96 -9.68
CA ALA A 68 -0.81 2.23 -8.37
C ALA A 68 -1.02 0.91 -7.60
N LEU A 69 -1.06 1.01 -6.28
CA LEU A 69 -1.21 -0.12 -5.37
C LEU A 69 -2.32 0.20 -4.38
N ILE A 70 -3.06 -0.83 -3.98
CA ILE A 70 -3.99 -0.80 -2.85
C ILE A 70 -3.43 -1.75 -1.80
N SER A 71 -3.15 -1.22 -0.62
CA SER A 71 -2.57 -1.99 0.47
C SER A 71 -3.44 -1.95 1.72
N LEU A 72 -3.58 -3.10 2.38
CA LEU A 72 -4.19 -3.23 3.70
C LEU A 72 -3.11 -3.52 4.75
N PHE A 73 -3.35 -3.13 6.00
CA PHE A 73 -2.34 -3.25 7.05
C PHE A 73 -2.94 -3.82 8.32
N ASP A 74 -2.23 -4.77 8.92
CA ASP A 74 -2.45 -5.18 10.30
C ASP A 74 -1.33 -4.63 11.20
N SER A 75 -1.15 -5.19 12.39
CA SER A 75 -0.09 -4.76 13.32
C SER A 75 1.34 -5.07 12.85
N LYS A 76 1.54 -5.95 11.85
CA LYS A 76 2.86 -6.49 11.47
C LYS A 76 3.18 -6.43 9.97
N CYS A 77 2.18 -6.51 9.12
CA CYS A 77 2.27 -6.73 7.69
C CYS A 77 1.50 -5.68 6.88
N GLN A 78 2.02 -5.40 5.69
CA GLN A 78 1.36 -4.72 4.60
C GLN A 78 0.96 -5.78 3.58
N TYR A 79 -0.32 -5.86 3.23
CA TYR A 79 -0.88 -6.76 2.25
C TYR A 79 -1.24 -5.98 0.99
N VAL A 80 -0.53 -6.21 -0.11
CA VAL A 80 -0.84 -5.56 -1.39
C VAL A 80 -1.95 -6.35 -2.07
N VAL A 81 -3.19 -5.92 -1.86
CA VAL A 81 -4.39 -6.63 -2.33
C VAL A 81 -4.73 -6.34 -3.78
N ALA A 82 -4.23 -5.23 -4.32
CA ALA A 82 -4.25 -4.95 -5.75
C ALA A 82 -3.07 -4.07 -6.17
N GLU A 83 -2.67 -4.25 -7.42
CA GLU A 83 -1.71 -3.40 -8.12
C GLU A 83 -2.15 -3.34 -9.58
N ALA A 84 -2.00 -2.19 -10.22
CA ALA A 84 -2.24 -2.06 -11.64
C ALA A 84 -1.28 -1.09 -12.31
N THR A 85 -0.96 -1.39 -13.57
CA THR A 85 -0.36 -0.46 -14.53
C THR A 85 -1.46 0.17 -15.41
N PRO A 86 -1.18 1.27 -16.13
CA PRO A 86 -2.15 1.93 -17.01
C PRO A 86 -2.83 1.01 -18.04
N ASN A 87 -2.16 -0.06 -18.46
CA ASN A 87 -2.59 -0.92 -19.55
C ASN A 87 -2.96 -2.36 -19.09
N LEU A 88 -2.80 -2.67 -17.79
CA LEU A 88 -3.08 -3.99 -17.24
C LEU A 88 -4.50 -4.47 -17.59
N LEU A 89 -4.62 -5.71 -18.05
CA LEU A 89 -5.92 -6.32 -18.32
C LEU A 89 -6.80 -6.38 -17.06
N LEU A 90 -8.02 -5.84 -17.16
CA LEU A 90 -9.01 -5.86 -16.10
C LEU A 90 -9.78 -7.19 -16.04
N ALA A 91 -9.06 -8.25 -15.65
CA ALA A 91 -9.65 -9.56 -15.40
C ALA A 91 -9.11 -10.15 -14.08
N PRO A 92 -9.93 -10.94 -13.35
CA PRO A 92 -9.47 -11.62 -12.15
C PRO A 92 -8.23 -12.48 -12.41
N ASN A 93 -7.21 -12.34 -11.58
CA ASN A 93 -5.95 -13.10 -11.70
C ASN A 93 -5.26 -12.96 -13.06
N ALA A 94 -5.49 -11.84 -13.78
CA ALA A 94 -4.86 -11.59 -15.06
C ALA A 94 -3.34 -11.71 -14.96
N THR A 95 -2.73 -12.34 -15.97
CA THR A 95 -1.29 -12.37 -16.12
C THR A 95 -0.89 -11.14 -16.95
N PRO A 96 0.02 -10.28 -16.45
CA PRO A 96 0.52 -9.16 -17.23
C PRO A 96 1.15 -9.62 -18.53
N ASP A 97 0.93 -8.87 -19.60
CA ASP A 97 1.58 -9.14 -20.87
C ASP A 97 3.07 -8.75 -20.79
N SER A 98 3.92 -9.76 -20.62
CA SER A 98 5.36 -9.57 -20.49
C SER A 98 6.00 -9.03 -21.77
N ASP A 99 5.41 -9.31 -22.94
CA ASP A 99 5.90 -8.84 -24.24
C ASP A 99 5.57 -7.35 -24.44
N ALA A 100 4.46 -6.89 -23.86
CA ALA A 100 4.12 -5.47 -23.73
C ALA A 100 4.93 -4.74 -22.64
N GLY A 101 5.85 -5.44 -21.96
CA GLY A 101 6.65 -4.90 -20.86
C GLY A 101 5.87 -4.71 -19.56
N GLU A 102 4.65 -5.24 -19.48
CA GLU A 102 3.84 -5.17 -18.27
C GLU A 102 4.33 -6.19 -17.25
N LYS A 103 4.63 -5.70 -16.06
CA LYS A 103 5.01 -6.52 -14.92
C LYS A 103 4.39 -5.96 -13.65
N LEU A 104 3.92 -6.86 -12.81
CA LEU A 104 3.54 -6.56 -11.45
C LEU A 104 4.75 -6.63 -10.54
N TRP A 105 4.66 -5.97 -9.39
CA TRP A 105 5.76 -5.84 -8.46
C TRP A 105 5.44 -6.46 -7.10
N LEU A 106 4.26 -6.18 -6.54
CA LEU A 106 3.90 -6.57 -5.19
C LEU A 106 2.50 -7.18 -5.06
N CYS A 107 1.67 -7.17 -6.11
CA CYS A 107 0.31 -7.71 -6.05
C CYS A 107 0.24 -9.11 -5.43
N GLY A 108 -0.67 -9.31 -4.47
CA GLY A 108 -0.86 -10.60 -3.80
C GLY A 108 0.25 -10.97 -2.81
N THR A 109 1.09 -10.01 -2.40
CA THR A 109 2.17 -10.25 -1.45
C THR A 109 1.97 -9.56 -0.11
N ALA A 110 2.61 -10.12 0.92
CA ALA A 110 2.67 -9.58 2.27
C ALA A 110 4.11 -9.18 2.62
N LEU A 111 4.30 -7.90 2.98
CA LEU A 111 5.57 -7.29 3.33
C LEU A 111 5.59 -6.96 4.82
N PRO A 112 6.70 -7.17 5.56
CA PRO A 112 6.78 -6.71 6.94
C PRO A 112 6.73 -5.17 7.00
N ARG A 113 5.89 -4.60 7.86
CA ARG A 113 5.61 -3.16 7.91
C ARG A 113 6.83 -2.26 8.07
N ALA A 114 7.82 -2.72 8.85
CA ALA A 114 9.07 -1.98 9.07
C ALA A 114 9.82 -1.64 7.76
N HIS A 115 9.56 -2.40 6.68
CA HIS A 115 10.26 -2.26 5.39
C HIS A 115 9.47 -1.47 4.34
N GLY A 116 8.22 -1.07 4.61
CA GLY A 116 7.37 -0.35 3.65
C GLY A 116 7.38 1.17 3.86
N VAL A 117 7.45 1.97 2.79
CA VAL A 117 7.31 3.45 2.87
C VAL A 117 5.89 3.86 3.26
N CYS A 118 4.90 3.01 2.92
CA CYS A 118 3.48 3.21 3.22
C CYS A 118 3.16 3.32 4.71
N GLU A 119 4.02 2.83 5.61
CA GLU A 119 3.84 3.01 7.06
C GLU A 119 3.79 4.49 7.46
N SER A 120 4.59 5.33 6.81
CA SER A 120 4.61 6.77 7.09
C SER A 120 3.26 7.44 6.77
N VAL A 121 2.53 6.93 5.79
CA VAL A 121 1.19 7.43 5.39
C VAL A 121 0.11 6.99 6.38
N LEU A 122 0.20 5.76 6.90
CA LEU A 122 -0.74 5.25 7.91
C LEU A 122 -0.61 5.94 9.26
N VAL A 123 0.62 6.32 9.62
CA VAL A 123 0.96 6.92 10.91
C VAL A 123 0.86 8.45 10.85
N ALA A 124 0.63 9.04 9.66
CA ALA A 124 0.42 10.47 9.49
C ALA A 124 -0.59 10.96 10.54
N PRO A 125 -0.16 11.83 11.48
CA PRO A 125 -0.88 12.01 12.72
C PRO A 125 -2.24 12.66 12.46
N ARG A 126 -3.23 12.28 13.29
CA ARG A 126 -4.44 13.06 13.58
C ARG A 126 -4.18 14.54 13.95
N ALA A 127 -2.92 14.99 14.01
CA ALA A 127 -2.57 16.38 14.23
C ALA A 127 -3.04 17.31 13.09
N ALA A 128 -3.24 16.79 11.86
CA ALA A 128 -3.94 17.53 10.82
C ALA A 128 -5.42 17.78 11.18
N GLU A 129 -6.03 16.95 12.04
CA GLU A 129 -7.42 17.12 12.48
C GLU A 129 -7.58 18.24 13.52
N ARG A 130 -6.49 18.74 14.14
CA ARG A 130 -6.55 19.87 15.10
C ARG A 130 -6.31 21.25 14.48
N LYS A 131 -6.01 21.30 13.18
CA LYS A 131 -5.95 22.53 12.38
C LYS A 131 -6.89 22.47 11.17
N ALA A 132 -7.98 21.71 11.27
CA ALA A 132 -9.09 21.78 10.32
C ALA A 132 -9.90 23.06 10.58
N SER A 133 -9.24 24.21 10.37
CA SER A 133 -9.89 25.46 10.03
C SER A 133 -9.44 25.78 8.61
N ALA A 134 -10.41 25.71 7.68
CA ALA A 134 -10.32 25.89 6.23
C ALA A 134 -9.83 24.66 5.44
N ASP A 135 -10.78 24.11 4.69
CA ASP A 135 -10.73 23.06 3.65
C ASP A 135 -10.54 21.60 4.06
N ASP A 136 -11.46 20.79 3.52
CA ASP A 136 -11.68 19.34 3.60
C ASP A 136 -10.56 18.53 2.92
N ALA A 137 -9.29 18.91 3.16
CA ALA A 137 -8.13 18.32 2.50
C ALA A 137 -7.85 16.91 3.09
N LEU A 138 -8.00 15.88 2.25
CA LEU A 138 -7.58 14.53 2.58
C LEU A 138 -6.09 14.53 2.97
N PRO A 139 -5.67 13.75 3.99
CA PRO A 139 -4.27 13.68 4.40
C PRO A 139 -3.45 12.90 3.36
N VAL A 140 -3.03 13.60 2.30
CA VAL A 140 -2.17 13.04 1.25
C VAL A 140 -0.71 13.12 1.69
N SER A 141 -0.01 11.99 1.63
CA SER A 141 1.45 11.93 1.78
C SER A 141 2.10 11.91 0.41
N VAL A 142 2.97 12.88 0.13
CA VAL A 142 3.72 12.98 -1.13
C VAL A 142 5.21 12.89 -0.87
N ILE A 143 5.89 12.09 -1.69
CA ILE A 143 7.35 11.99 -1.77
C ILE A 143 7.71 12.20 -3.24
N SER A 144 8.37 13.32 -3.52
CA SER A 144 8.76 13.67 -4.89
C SER A 144 9.83 12.74 -5.44
N ASP A 145 10.74 12.26 -4.58
CA ASP A 145 11.84 11.39 -4.98
C ASP A 145 12.28 10.42 -3.86
N LEU A 146 11.81 9.18 -3.93
CA LEU A 146 12.13 8.07 -3.03
C LEU A 146 13.61 7.70 -3.01
N ALA A 147 14.37 7.99 -4.08
CA ALA A 147 15.80 7.68 -4.09
C ALA A 147 16.59 8.62 -3.15
N ASN A 148 16.09 9.85 -2.99
CA ASN A 148 16.74 10.91 -2.22
C ASN A 148 16.02 11.24 -0.91
N ASP A 149 14.85 10.65 -0.66
CA ASP A 149 14.09 10.90 0.57
C ASP A 149 14.64 10.07 1.75
N PRO A 150 15.02 10.72 2.88
CA PRO A 150 15.55 10.03 4.05
C PRO A 150 14.60 8.98 4.66
N ARG A 151 13.29 9.06 4.38
CA ARG A 151 12.27 8.12 4.88
C ARG A 151 12.24 6.81 4.09
N SER A 152 12.83 6.78 2.89
CA SER A 152 12.83 5.63 1.98
C SER A 152 14.22 5.12 1.63
N SER A 153 15.28 5.93 1.76
CA SER A 153 16.65 5.60 1.35
C SER A 153 17.21 4.32 1.98
N GLU A 154 16.69 3.88 3.14
CA GLU A 154 17.13 2.66 3.83
C GLU A 154 16.27 1.41 3.54
N LYS A 155 15.16 1.52 2.79
CA LYS A 155 14.20 0.40 2.62
C LYS A 155 14.49 -0.43 1.38
N ALA A 156 14.90 -1.68 1.59
CA ALA A 156 15.39 -2.61 0.57
C ALA A 156 14.46 -2.80 -0.65
N HIS A 157 13.14 -2.85 -0.45
CA HIS A 157 12.19 -3.10 -1.54
C HIS A 157 12.22 -2.01 -2.63
N TYR A 158 12.60 -0.77 -2.29
CA TYR A 158 12.54 0.37 -3.22
C TYR A 158 13.86 0.58 -4.00
N ARG A 159 14.89 -0.23 -3.72
CA ARG A 159 16.17 -0.21 -4.44
C ARG A 159 16.16 -1.09 -5.68
N GLU A 160 15.36 -2.14 -5.67
CA GLU A 160 15.19 -3.05 -6.80
C GLU A 160 14.13 -2.54 -7.79
N TRP A 161 14.04 -3.18 -8.95
CA TRP A 161 12.96 -2.92 -9.92
C TRP A 161 11.61 -2.90 -9.19
N PRO A 162 10.74 -1.87 -9.40
CA PRO A 162 10.70 -0.94 -10.53
C PRO A 162 11.44 0.39 -10.33
N HIS A 163 12.32 0.53 -9.32
CA HIS A 163 13.00 1.78 -8.98
C HIS A 163 12.04 2.99 -8.86
N PRO A 164 11.00 2.89 -8.01
CA PRO A 164 10.02 3.95 -7.90
C PRO A 164 10.68 5.25 -7.42
N ARG A 165 10.35 6.36 -8.06
CA ARG A 165 10.86 7.71 -7.73
C ARG A 165 9.78 8.54 -7.04
N PHE A 166 8.64 8.71 -7.69
CA PHE A 166 7.51 9.42 -7.11
C PHE A 166 6.62 8.50 -6.29
N TYR A 167 6.12 8.97 -5.16
CA TYR A 167 5.10 8.29 -4.36
C TYR A 167 4.08 9.29 -3.83
N ALA A 168 2.80 8.95 -3.99
CA ALA A 168 1.69 9.62 -3.34
C ALA A 168 0.77 8.57 -2.72
N GLY A 169 0.37 8.77 -1.48
CA GLY A 169 -0.49 7.84 -0.75
C GLY A 169 -1.56 8.57 0.05
N VAL A 170 -2.76 8.00 0.09
CA VAL A 170 -3.91 8.50 0.85
C VAL A 170 -4.42 7.37 1.74
N PRO A 171 -4.64 7.59 3.04
CA PRO A 171 -5.07 6.52 3.92
C PRO A 171 -6.52 6.10 3.62
N ILE A 172 -6.72 4.79 3.47
CA ILE A 172 -8.04 4.15 3.44
C ILE A 172 -8.53 4.01 4.88
N LYS A 173 -9.66 4.63 5.19
CA LYS A 173 -10.25 4.62 6.54
C LYS A 173 -11.44 3.68 6.62
N SER A 174 -11.53 2.91 7.70
CA SER A 174 -12.74 2.16 8.03
C SER A 174 -13.89 3.10 8.37
N ARG A 175 -15.11 2.58 8.45
CA ARG A 175 -16.30 3.35 8.90
C ARG A 175 -16.13 3.95 10.30
N ARG A 176 -15.18 3.43 11.09
CA ARG A 176 -14.85 3.93 12.44
C ARG A 176 -13.71 4.96 12.43
N GLY A 177 -13.29 5.41 11.25
CA GLY A 177 -12.20 6.38 11.09
C GLY A 177 -10.81 5.82 11.39
N VAL A 178 -10.65 4.50 11.39
CA VAL A 178 -9.34 3.85 11.58
C VAL A 178 -8.67 3.69 10.22
N SER A 179 -7.46 4.22 10.03
CA SER A 179 -6.68 3.98 8.82
C SER A 179 -6.28 2.50 8.76
N ILE A 180 -6.84 1.77 7.80
CA ILE A 180 -6.64 0.33 7.58
C ILE A 180 -5.79 0.04 6.35
N GLY A 181 -5.62 1.03 5.48
CA GLY A 181 -5.02 0.87 4.18
C GLY A 181 -4.42 2.15 3.63
N VAL A 182 -3.81 2.03 2.46
CA VAL A 182 -3.35 3.13 1.59
C VAL A 182 -3.64 2.74 0.15
#